data_AF-A0A3S1F960-F1
#
_entry.id   AF-A0A3S1F960-F1
#
_cell.length_a   1.000
_cell.length_b   1.000
_cell.length_c   1.000
_cell.angle_alpha   90.00
_cell.angle_beta   90.00
_cell.angle_gamma   90.00
#
_symmetry.space_group_name_H-M   'P 1'
#
loop_
_entity.id
_entity.type
_entity.pdbx_description
1 polymer ?
#
loop_
_entity_poly.entity_id
_entity_poly.type
_entity_poly.pdbx_seq_one_letter_code
_entity_poly.pdbx_strand_id
1 'polypeptide(L)'
;LEPVTLGAKEGLALLNGTQFSTAYALAALFEAEVLYQSALVAGALSTDAAKGSDAPFDPRIHVLRKHPGQIETADALRNLMAGSAIRESHRVGDERVQDPYCLRCQPQVMGAALTVLRQAADTLGTEANGVTDNPLIFAEDDTALSGGNFHAEPVAFAADMIALAICEIGSLSERRIAMLVDPALSGMPAFLTPKPGLN
;
A
#
# COMPACT_ATOMS: atom_id res chain seq x y z
N LEU A 1 7.77 7.61 -38.87
CA LEU A 1 8.77 8.59 -38.41
C LEU A 1 10.03 8.41 -39.25
N GLU A 2 10.74 9.50 -39.55
CA GLU A 2 12.07 9.48 -40.19
C GLU A 2 13.16 9.84 -39.16
N PRO A 3 14.42 9.39 -39.32
CA PRO A 3 15.50 9.72 -38.38
C PRO A 3 15.79 11.23 -38.32
N VAL A 4 16.11 11.73 -37.11
CA VAL A 4 16.42 13.14 -36.86
C VAL A 4 17.93 13.31 -36.65
N THR A 5 18.51 14.39 -37.18
CA THR A 5 19.88 14.83 -36.86
C THR A 5 19.84 15.77 -35.67
N LEU A 6 20.51 15.41 -34.57
CA LEU A 6 20.49 16.18 -33.33
C LEU A 6 21.32 17.46 -33.44
N GLY A 7 20.76 18.55 -32.91
CA GLY A 7 21.43 19.83 -32.71
C GLY A 7 22.26 19.87 -31.42
N ALA A 8 22.76 21.07 -31.11
CA ALA A 8 23.48 21.30 -29.86
C ALA A 8 22.59 21.00 -28.65
N LYS A 9 23.15 20.36 -27.61
CA LYS A 9 22.49 19.96 -26.35
C LYS A 9 21.40 18.86 -26.46
N GLU A 10 20.74 18.69 -27.60
CA GLU A 10 19.61 17.76 -27.73
C GLU A 10 19.94 16.31 -27.32
N GLY A 11 21.13 15.82 -27.66
CA GLY A 11 21.57 14.49 -27.23
C GLY A 11 21.67 14.35 -25.71
N LEU A 12 22.15 15.38 -25.01
CA LEU A 12 22.21 15.37 -23.55
C LEU A 12 20.81 15.52 -22.95
N ALA A 13 19.98 16.40 -23.50
CA ALA A 13 18.61 16.64 -23.04
C ALA A 13 17.71 15.38 -23.16
N LEU A 14 17.99 14.51 -24.13
CA LEU A 14 17.29 13.23 -24.29
C LEU A 14 17.75 12.17 -23.28
N LEU A 15 19.02 12.18 -22.90
CA LEU A 15 19.63 11.15 -22.05
C LEU A 15 19.62 11.49 -20.56
N ASN A 16 19.61 12.78 -20.23
CA ASN A 16 19.86 13.26 -18.88
C ASN A 16 18.55 13.59 -18.17
N GLY A 17 18.28 12.85 -17.11
CA GLY A 17 17.07 13.00 -16.31
C GLY A 17 16.72 11.73 -15.56
N THR A 18 15.60 11.78 -14.83
CA THR A 18 15.18 10.71 -13.92
C THR A 18 14.02 9.90 -14.47
N GLN A 19 13.63 10.12 -15.73
CA GLN A 19 12.38 9.61 -16.31
C GLN A 19 12.24 8.09 -16.19
N PHE A 20 13.32 7.33 -16.42
CA PHE A 20 13.29 5.88 -16.31
C PHE A 20 13.05 5.42 -14.85
N SER A 21 13.80 5.98 -13.89
CA SER A 21 13.63 5.68 -12.46
C SER A 21 12.23 6.06 -11.98
N THR A 22 11.76 7.25 -12.33
CA THR A 22 10.44 7.77 -11.96
C THR A 22 9.33 6.91 -12.55
N ALA A 23 9.44 6.49 -13.81
CA ALA A 23 8.46 5.62 -14.45
C ALA A 23 8.36 4.25 -13.75
N TYR A 24 9.49 3.65 -13.38
CA TYR A 24 9.51 2.37 -12.66
C TYR A 24 8.93 2.50 -11.25
N ALA A 25 9.29 3.55 -10.52
CA ALA A 25 8.74 3.80 -9.19
C ALA A 25 7.23 4.08 -9.23
N LEU A 26 6.73 4.82 -10.24
CA LEU A 26 5.30 5.03 -10.45
C LEU A 26 4.56 3.74 -10.81
N ALA A 27 5.13 2.91 -11.69
CA ALA A 27 4.55 1.60 -12.01
C ALA A 27 4.42 0.73 -10.75
N ALA A 28 5.47 0.67 -9.93
CA ALA A 28 5.45 -0.05 -8.65
C ALA A 28 4.42 0.55 -7.67
N LEU A 29 4.29 1.88 -7.61
CA LEU A 29 3.29 2.56 -6.78
C LEU A 29 1.87 2.14 -7.19
N PHE A 30 1.54 2.19 -8.49
CA PHE A 30 0.20 1.84 -8.97
C PHE A 30 -0.13 0.36 -8.68
N GLU A 31 0.83 -0.54 -8.87
CA GLU A 31 0.66 -1.94 -8.49
C GLU A 31 0.47 -2.11 -6.96
N ALA A 32 1.21 -1.34 -6.15
CA ALA A 32 1.07 -1.34 -4.69
C ALA A 32 -0.30 -0.81 -4.23
N GLU A 33 -0.88 0.18 -4.91
CA GLU A 33 -2.23 0.69 -4.62
C GLU A 33 -3.29 -0.37 -4.90
N VAL A 34 -3.19 -1.09 -6.01
CA VAL A 34 -4.08 -2.23 -6.32
C VAL A 34 -3.90 -3.36 -5.31
N LEU A 35 -2.66 -3.66 -4.92
CA LEU A 35 -2.35 -4.65 -3.88
C LEU A 35 -2.96 -4.25 -2.53
N TYR A 36 -2.83 -2.98 -2.13
CA TYR A 36 -3.41 -2.45 -0.89
C TYR A 36 -4.93 -2.63 -0.87
N GLN A 37 -5.63 -2.25 -1.94
CA GLN A 37 -7.09 -2.42 -2.06
C GLN A 37 -7.49 -3.90 -2.00
N SER A 38 -6.77 -4.76 -2.73
CA SER A 38 -6.99 -6.21 -2.71
C SER A 38 -6.79 -6.80 -1.32
N ALA A 39 -5.78 -6.32 -0.60
CA ALA A 39 -5.48 -6.75 0.77
C ALA A 39 -6.54 -6.30 1.79
N LEU A 40 -7.20 -5.16 1.59
CA LEU A 40 -8.36 -4.77 2.43
C LEU A 40 -9.53 -5.73 2.23
N VAL A 41 -9.86 -6.06 0.98
CA VAL A 41 -10.93 -7.02 0.67
C VAL A 41 -10.60 -8.40 1.23
N ALA A 42 -9.39 -8.91 0.97
CA ALA A 42 -8.94 -10.18 1.51
C ALA A 42 -8.90 -10.18 3.05
N GLY A 43 -8.53 -9.04 3.65
CA GLY A 43 -8.52 -8.83 5.10
C GLY A 43 -9.91 -8.90 5.71
N ALA A 44 -10.88 -8.19 5.14
CA ALA A 44 -12.28 -8.25 5.55
C ALA A 44 -12.85 -9.68 5.43
N LEU A 45 -12.63 -10.34 4.29
CA LEU A 45 -13.06 -11.74 4.09
C LEU A 45 -12.41 -12.69 5.11
N SER A 46 -11.13 -12.48 5.43
CA SER A 46 -10.42 -13.27 6.45
C SER A 46 -10.99 -13.03 7.85
N THR A 47 -11.31 -11.78 8.19
CA THR A 47 -11.99 -11.43 9.44
C THR A 47 -13.34 -12.13 9.51
N ASP A 48 -14.14 -12.07 8.45
CA ASP A 48 -15.46 -12.68 8.42
C ASP A 48 -15.39 -14.21 8.53
N ALA A 49 -14.52 -14.86 7.74
CA ALA A 49 -14.30 -16.30 7.76
C ALA A 49 -13.85 -16.81 9.14
N ALA A 50 -12.99 -16.07 9.82
CA ALA A 50 -12.54 -16.38 11.18
C ALA A 50 -13.61 -16.09 12.26
N LYS A 51 -14.81 -15.65 11.87
CA LYS A 51 -15.82 -15.10 12.78
C LYS A 51 -15.23 -14.00 13.66
N GLY A 52 -14.37 -13.15 13.12
CA GLY A 52 -13.74 -12.06 13.88
C GLY A 52 -14.71 -10.91 14.16
N SER A 53 -14.36 -10.08 15.13
CA SER A 53 -15.10 -8.88 15.48
C SER A 53 -14.77 -7.71 14.55
N ASP A 54 -15.78 -6.92 14.23
CA ASP A 54 -15.69 -5.63 13.54
C ASP A 54 -15.54 -4.44 14.50
N ALA A 55 -15.67 -4.67 15.81
CA ALA A 55 -15.47 -3.64 16.84
C ALA A 55 -14.10 -2.93 16.75
N PRO A 56 -12.98 -3.59 16.38
CA PRO A 56 -11.70 -2.92 16.14
C PRO A 56 -11.71 -1.87 15.03
N PHE A 57 -12.74 -1.83 14.19
CA PHE A 57 -12.90 -0.87 13.09
C PHE A 57 -13.81 0.32 13.47
N ASP A 58 -14.22 0.42 14.74
CA ASP A 58 -15.06 1.53 15.23
C ASP A 58 -14.33 2.88 15.06
N PRO A 59 -14.96 3.87 14.41
CA PRO A 59 -14.33 5.15 14.08
C PRO A 59 -13.79 5.89 15.30
N ARG A 60 -14.39 5.70 16.49
CA ARG A 60 -13.94 6.36 17.73
C ARG A 60 -12.54 5.91 18.13
N ILE A 61 -12.17 4.65 17.90
CA ILE A 61 -10.82 4.13 18.17
C ILE A 61 -9.79 4.87 17.33
N HIS A 62 -10.11 5.09 16.06
CA HIS A 62 -9.18 5.62 15.07
C HIS A 62 -9.05 7.15 15.15
N VAL A 63 -10.17 7.83 15.39
CA VAL A 63 -10.20 9.28 15.63
C VAL A 63 -9.39 9.67 16.86
N LEU A 64 -9.40 8.85 17.92
CA LEU A 64 -8.57 9.09 19.11
C LEU A 64 -7.06 9.01 18.81
N ARG A 65 -6.65 8.14 17.87
CA ARG A 65 -5.25 7.96 17.49
C ARG A 65 -4.77 8.92 16.39
N LYS A 66 -5.69 9.51 15.62
CA LYS A 66 -5.46 10.67 14.72
C LYS A 66 -4.65 10.43 13.44
N HIS A 67 -4.30 9.20 13.09
CA HIS A 67 -3.62 8.95 11.82
C HIS A 67 -4.66 8.87 10.68
N PRO A 68 -4.60 9.75 9.66
CA PRO A 68 -5.59 9.75 8.57
C PRO A 68 -5.67 8.42 7.83
N GLY A 69 -4.52 7.85 7.45
CA GLY A 69 -4.48 6.54 6.79
C GLY A 69 -5.17 5.46 7.61
N GLN A 70 -4.94 5.41 8.94
CA GLN A 70 -5.62 4.47 9.82
C GLN A 70 -7.14 4.69 9.90
N ILE A 71 -7.59 5.94 9.95
CA ILE A 71 -9.02 6.29 9.98
C ILE A 71 -9.70 5.82 8.69
N GLU A 72 -9.10 6.11 7.54
CA GLU A 72 -9.63 5.71 6.23
C GLU A 72 -9.63 4.20 6.03
N THR A 73 -8.55 3.52 6.43
CA THR A 73 -8.48 2.05 6.40
C THR A 73 -9.57 1.42 7.26
N ALA A 74 -9.79 1.92 8.47
CA ALA A 74 -10.83 1.42 9.35
C ALA A 74 -12.23 1.59 8.75
N ASP A 75 -12.51 2.77 8.18
CA ASP A 75 -13.80 3.04 7.55
C ASP A 75 -14.03 2.09 6.35
N ALA A 76 -13.02 1.88 5.52
CA ALA A 76 -13.09 0.93 4.41
C ALA A 76 -13.38 -0.51 4.88
N LEU A 77 -12.64 -1.00 5.90
CA LEU A 77 -12.86 -2.34 6.45
C LEU A 77 -14.25 -2.49 7.09
N ARG A 78 -14.70 -1.47 7.82
CA ARG A 78 -16.04 -1.43 8.41
C ARG A 78 -17.12 -1.50 7.34
N ASN A 79 -16.97 -0.74 6.26
CA ASN A 79 -17.92 -0.74 5.15
C ASN A 79 -17.93 -2.08 4.38
N LEU A 80 -16.76 -2.71 4.21
CA LEU A 80 -16.65 -4.04 3.59
C LEU A 80 -17.33 -5.14 4.43
N MET A 81 -17.32 -5.02 5.76
CA MET A 81 -17.94 -5.97 6.70
C MET A 81 -19.43 -5.69 6.95
N ALA A 82 -19.96 -4.57 6.47
CA ALA A 82 -21.32 -4.15 6.77
C ALA A 82 -22.35 -5.15 6.23
N GLY A 83 -23.24 -5.61 7.11
CA GLY A 83 -24.31 -6.55 6.75
C GLY A 83 -23.88 -8.02 6.64
N SER A 84 -22.68 -8.39 7.11
CA SER A 84 -22.28 -9.80 7.14
C SER A 84 -23.20 -10.65 8.03
N ALA A 85 -23.79 -11.69 7.43
CA ALA A 85 -24.55 -12.71 8.17
C ALA A 85 -23.64 -13.59 9.04
N ILE A 86 -22.38 -13.79 8.65
CA ILE A 86 -21.42 -14.54 9.47
C ILE A 86 -21.11 -13.74 10.73
N ARG A 87 -20.88 -12.42 10.60
CA ARG A 87 -20.69 -11.53 11.75
C ARG A 87 -21.86 -11.58 12.72
N GLU A 88 -23.08 -11.45 12.22
CA GLU A 88 -24.27 -11.51 13.08
C GLU A 88 -24.48 -12.89 13.74
N SER A 89 -24.06 -13.98 13.08
CA SER A 89 -24.26 -15.35 13.60
C SER A 89 -23.57 -15.63 14.95
N HIS A 90 -22.59 -14.81 15.33
CA HIS A 90 -21.81 -14.99 16.56
C HIS A 90 -21.72 -13.71 17.40
N ARG A 91 -22.53 -12.68 17.12
CA ARG A 91 -22.47 -11.41 17.86
C ARG A 91 -22.83 -11.53 19.34
N VAL A 92 -23.66 -12.52 19.68
CA VAL A 92 -24.09 -12.83 21.05
C VAL A 92 -23.53 -14.20 21.45
N GLY A 93 -22.95 -14.30 22.65
CA GLY A 93 -22.38 -15.55 23.14
C GLY A 93 -21.02 -15.90 22.55
N ASP A 94 -20.31 -14.94 21.96
CA ASP A 94 -18.91 -15.13 21.59
C ASP A 94 -18.03 -15.17 22.85
N GLU A 95 -17.38 -16.31 23.07
CA GLU A 95 -16.46 -16.47 24.21
C GLU A 95 -15.12 -15.76 23.99
N ARG A 96 -14.82 -15.34 22.75
CA ARG A 96 -13.56 -14.64 22.44
C ARG A 96 -13.58 -13.22 22.97
N VAL A 97 -12.57 -12.89 23.77
CA VAL A 97 -12.41 -11.55 24.35
C VAL A 97 -11.73 -10.60 23.35
N GLN A 98 -10.75 -11.07 22.59
CA GLN A 98 -10.01 -10.28 21.61
C GLN A 98 -9.58 -11.14 20.43
N ASP A 99 -9.70 -10.59 19.22
CA ASP A 99 -9.14 -11.21 18.03
C ASP A 99 -7.60 -11.08 17.99
N PRO A 100 -6.92 -12.01 17.30
CA PRO A 100 -5.50 -11.91 16.97
C PRO A 100 -5.16 -10.61 16.25
N TYR A 101 -3.90 -10.17 16.38
CA TYR A 101 -3.46 -8.88 15.85
C TYR A 101 -3.55 -8.81 14.33
N CYS A 102 -3.40 -9.92 13.61
CA CYS A 102 -3.53 -9.96 12.16
C CYS A 102 -4.95 -9.59 11.67
N LEU A 103 -5.96 -9.65 12.54
CA LEU A 103 -7.32 -9.15 12.30
C LEU A 103 -7.54 -7.79 12.95
N ARG A 104 -7.23 -7.68 14.25
CA ARG A 104 -7.56 -6.51 15.08
C ARG A 104 -6.73 -5.27 14.74
N CYS A 105 -5.47 -5.46 14.33
CA CYS A 105 -4.55 -4.37 14.03
C CYS A 105 -4.52 -3.98 12.55
N GLN A 106 -5.46 -4.49 11.73
CA GLN A 106 -5.54 -4.17 10.31
C GLN A 106 -5.58 -2.65 10.04
N PRO A 107 -6.42 -1.83 10.70
CA PRO A 107 -6.41 -0.39 10.50
C PRO A 107 -5.04 0.26 10.75
N GLN A 108 -4.34 -0.18 11.80
CA GLN A 108 -3.09 0.40 12.25
C GLN A 108 -1.95 0.09 11.26
N VAL A 109 -1.85 -1.17 10.83
CA VAL A 109 -0.78 -1.63 9.93
C VAL A 109 -1.04 -1.17 8.50
N MET A 110 -2.23 -1.44 7.98
CA MET A 110 -2.60 -1.06 6.61
C MET A 110 -2.70 0.47 6.48
N GLY A 111 -3.17 1.19 7.51
CA GLY A 111 -3.19 2.66 7.50
C GLY A 111 -1.80 3.30 7.50
N ALA A 112 -0.81 2.65 8.12
CA ALA A 112 0.58 3.07 8.00
C ALA A 112 1.11 2.86 6.58
N ALA A 113 0.83 1.70 5.97
CA ALA A 113 1.18 1.42 4.58
C ALA A 113 0.54 2.44 3.61
N LEU A 114 -0.74 2.76 3.78
CA LEU A 114 -1.43 3.79 2.99
C LEU A 114 -0.77 5.17 3.10
N THR A 115 -0.35 5.53 4.31
CA THR A 115 0.33 6.81 4.55
C THR A 115 1.67 6.87 3.81
N VAL A 116 2.45 5.79 3.88
CA VAL A 116 3.76 5.68 3.21
C VAL A 116 3.61 5.72 1.69
N LEU A 117 2.63 4.99 1.13
CA LEU A 117 2.35 5.01 -0.31
C LEU A 117 1.98 6.41 -0.81
N ARG A 118 1.18 7.17 -0.04
CA ARG A 118 0.83 8.56 -0.40
C ARG A 118 2.03 9.51 -0.35
N GLN A 119 2.93 9.36 0.62
CA GLN A 119 4.17 10.15 0.67
C GLN A 119 5.06 9.87 -0.55
N ALA A 120 5.16 8.60 -0.97
CA ALA A 120 5.85 8.24 -2.20
C ALA A 120 5.15 8.83 -3.43
N ALA A 121 3.81 8.78 -3.48
CA ALA A 121 3.02 9.37 -4.56
C ALA A 121 3.25 10.88 -4.70
N ASP A 122 3.26 11.64 -3.60
CA ASP A 122 3.52 13.08 -3.62
C ASP A 122 4.92 13.40 -4.16
N THR A 123 5.93 12.62 -3.75
CA THR A 123 7.31 12.74 -4.20
C THR A 123 7.43 12.45 -5.69
N LEU A 124 6.89 11.32 -6.15
CA LEU A 124 6.93 10.91 -7.55
C LEU A 124 6.07 11.80 -8.46
N GLY A 125 4.97 12.34 -7.94
CA GLY A 125 4.15 13.33 -8.64
C GLY A 125 4.88 14.65 -8.87
N THR A 126 5.70 15.07 -7.90
CA THR A 126 6.59 16.23 -8.06
C THR A 126 7.65 15.95 -9.12
N GLU A 127 8.33 14.81 -9.03
CA GLU A 127 9.40 14.42 -9.96
C GLU A 127 8.89 14.26 -11.39
N ALA A 128 7.71 13.66 -11.59
CA ALA A 128 7.11 13.45 -12.90
C ALA A 128 6.79 14.76 -13.64
N ASN A 129 6.66 15.88 -12.91
CA ASN A 129 6.42 17.21 -13.46
C ASN A 129 7.68 18.12 -13.41
N GLY A 130 8.82 17.59 -12.97
CA GLY A 130 10.07 18.33 -12.82
C GLY A 130 10.90 18.41 -14.10
N VAL A 131 11.75 19.45 -14.20
CA VAL A 131 12.82 19.52 -15.21
C VAL A 131 14.08 18.91 -14.63
N THR A 132 14.39 17.70 -15.07
CA THR A 132 15.46 16.86 -14.49
C THR A 132 16.75 16.83 -15.31
N ASP A 133 16.81 17.60 -16.41
CA ASP A 133 17.98 17.72 -17.27
C ASP A 133 19.05 18.65 -16.67
N ASN A 134 20.24 18.67 -17.29
CA ASN A 134 21.32 19.59 -17.02
C ASN A 134 22.24 19.77 -18.26
N PRO A 135 22.75 20.99 -18.56
CA PRO A 135 22.46 22.26 -17.91
C PRO A 135 21.04 22.77 -18.21
N LEU A 136 20.51 23.59 -17.33
CA LEU A 136 19.23 24.27 -17.53
C LEU A 136 19.45 25.56 -18.29
N ILE A 137 18.61 25.81 -19.30
CA ILE A 137 18.66 27.01 -20.13
C ILE A 137 17.53 27.93 -19.70
N PHE A 138 17.88 29.12 -19.23
CA PHE A 138 16.96 30.18 -18.85
C PHE A 138 16.94 31.21 -19.98
N ALA A 139 15.95 31.07 -20.86
CA ALA A 139 15.88 31.88 -22.08
C ALA A 139 15.59 33.36 -21.81
N GLU A 140 14.97 33.69 -20.66
CA GLU A 140 14.62 35.06 -20.30
C GLU A 140 15.83 35.97 -20.11
N ASP A 141 16.93 35.41 -19.59
CA ASP A 141 18.19 36.14 -19.34
C ASP A 141 19.40 35.54 -20.07
N ASP A 142 19.16 34.65 -21.05
CA ASP A 142 20.17 33.95 -21.86
C ASP A 142 21.25 33.24 -21.02
N THR A 143 20.84 32.65 -19.89
CA THR A 143 21.77 31.99 -18.96
C THR A 143 21.67 30.47 -19.04
N ALA A 144 22.83 29.81 -19.03
CA ALA A 144 22.94 28.36 -18.85
C ALA A 144 23.47 28.06 -17.43
N LEU A 145 22.67 27.38 -16.61
CA LEU A 145 23.06 26.98 -15.26
C LEU A 145 23.32 25.49 -15.19
N SER A 146 24.51 25.11 -14.71
CA SER A 146 24.83 23.72 -14.40
C SER A 146 24.48 23.41 -12.94
N GLY A 147 23.54 22.50 -12.74
CA GLY A 147 23.10 21.96 -11.45
C GLY A 147 23.10 20.42 -11.46
N GLY A 148 22.21 19.83 -10.65
CA GLY A 148 22.18 18.39 -10.36
C GLY A 148 20.81 17.73 -10.41
N ASN A 149 19.84 18.32 -11.14
CA ASN A 149 18.45 17.82 -11.15
C ASN A 149 18.30 16.41 -11.75
N PHE A 150 19.32 15.87 -12.40
CA PHE A 150 19.35 14.49 -12.89
C PHE A 150 19.57 13.45 -11.78
N HIS A 151 19.90 13.86 -10.55
CA HIS A 151 20.13 12.95 -9.45
C HIS A 151 18.81 12.47 -8.82
N ALA A 152 18.44 11.22 -9.08
CA ALA A 152 17.16 10.63 -8.69
C ALA A 152 17.05 10.21 -7.22
N GLU A 153 17.74 10.87 -6.28
CA GLU A 153 17.72 10.45 -4.86
C GLU A 153 16.31 10.47 -4.25
N PRO A 154 15.46 11.49 -4.52
CA PRO A 154 14.09 11.49 -4.01
C PRO A 154 13.26 10.31 -4.52
N VAL A 155 13.47 9.92 -5.79
CA VAL A 155 12.81 8.76 -6.41
C VAL A 155 13.26 7.46 -5.76
N ALA A 156 14.56 7.33 -5.45
CA ALA A 156 15.10 6.16 -4.79
C ALA A 156 14.45 5.96 -3.39
N PHE A 157 14.36 7.02 -2.58
CA PHE A 157 13.68 6.92 -1.29
C PHE A 157 12.18 6.66 -1.41
N ALA A 158 11.50 7.22 -2.42
CA ALA A 158 10.10 6.89 -2.68
C ALA A 158 9.94 5.39 -3.02
N ALA A 159 10.85 4.80 -3.79
CA ALA A 159 10.85 3.38 -4.11
C ALA A 159 11.09 2.50 -2.86
N ASP A 160 12.04 2.87 -1.99
CA ASP A 160 12.29 2.16 -0.73
C ASP A 160 11.05 2.19 0.20
N MET A 161 10.37 3.34 0.26
CA MET A 161 9.12 3.50 0.99
C MET A 161 8.01 2.59 0.45
N ILE A 162 7.86 2.50 -0.87
CA ILE A 162 6.90 1.58 -1.51
C ILE A 162 7.24 0.13 -1.15
N ALA A 163 8.51 -0.26 -1.19
CA ALA A 163 8.94 -1.62 -0.83
C ALA A 163 8.59 -1.97 0.63
N LEU A 164 8.81 -1.05 1.57
CA LEU A 164 8.41 -1.24 2.97
C LEU A 164 6.89 -1.44 3.12
N ALA A 165 6.10 -0.63 2.42
CA ALA A 165 4.64 -0.76 2.45
C ALA A 165 4.18 -2.13 1.91
N ILE A 166 4.74 -2.58 0.78
CA ILE A 166 4.42 -3.89 0.17
C ILE A 166 4.78 -5.04 1.13
N CYS A 167 5.96 -4.98 1.77
CA CYS A 167 6.40 -5.99 2.74
C CYS A 167 5.43 -6.11 3.91
N GLU A 168 4.97 -4.99 4.48
CA GLU A 168 4.03 -5.00 5.61
C GLU A 168 2.63 -5.47 5.22
N ILE A 169 2.16 -5.12 4.02
CA ILE A 169 0.89 -5.64 3.47
C ILE A 169 0.97 -7.16 3.34
N GLY A 170 2.07 -7.68 2.78
CA GLY A 170 2.32 -9.11 2.64
C GLY A 170 2.41 -9.84 3.98
N SER A 171 3.20 -9.29 4.91
CA SER A 171 3.37 -9.82 6.28
C SER A 171 2.03 -9.96 7.00
N LEU A 172 1.18 -8.94 6.96
CA LEU A 172 -0.13 -8.98 7.60
C LEU A 172 -1.06 -10.02 6.96
N SER A 173 -1.03 -10.14 5.63
CA SER A 173 -1.79 -11.15 4.90
C SER A 173 -1.35 -12.56 5.24
N GLU A 174 -0.04 -12.81 5.26
CA GLU A 174 0.54 -14.11 5.58
C GLU A 174 0.19 -14.53 7.02
N ARG A 175 0.24 -13.61 7.99
CA ARG A 175 -0.20 -13.89 9.37
C ARG A 175 -1.69 -14.21 9.48
N ARG A 176 -2.55 -13.68 8.60
CA ARG A 176 -3.97 -14.10 8.53
C ARG A 176 -4.11 -15.49 7.96
N ILE A 177 -3.35 -15.84 6.91
CA ILE A 177 -3.34 -17.20 6.35
C ILE A 177 -2.91 -18.21 7.42
N ALA A 178 -1.79 -17.95 8.09
CA ALA A 178 -1.27 -18.80 9.17
C ALA A 178 -2.31 -19.02 10.29
N MET A 179 -3.03 -17.95 10.66
CA MET A 179 -4.11 -18.03 11.65
C MET A 179 -5.29 -18.87 11.16
N LEU A 180 -5.74 -18.70 9.91
CA LEU A 180 -6.90 -19.42 9.38
C LEU A 180 -6.67 -20.93 9.28
N VAL A 181 -5.46 -21.36 8.90
CA VAL A 181 -5.14 -22.78 8.71
C VAL A 181 -4.87 -23.53 10.02
N ASP A 182 -4.66 -22.82 11.12
CA ASP A 182 -4.43 -23.38 12.45
C ASP A 182 -5.77 -23.55 13.21
N PRO A 183 -6.25 -24.79 13.45
CA PRO A 183 -7.49 -25.04 14.19
C PRO A 183 -7.54 -24.42 15.57
N ALA A 184 -6.38 -24.32 16.23
CA ALA A 184 -6.32 -23.79 17.59
C ALA A 184 -6.63 -22.29 17.62
N LEU A 185 -6.39 -21.59 16.51
CA LEU A 185 -6.64 -20.16 16.39
C LEU A 185 -7.94 -19.86 15.64
N SER A 186 -8.25 -20.61 14.58
CA SER A 186 -9.41 -20.36 13.73
C SER A 186 -10.69 -21.04 14.18
N GLY A 187 -10.60 -22.12 14.96
CA GLY A 187 -11.75 -22.99 15.28
C GLY A 187 -12.32 -23.72 14.07
N MET A 188 -11.63 -23.70 12.93
CA MET A 188 -12.00 -24.38 11.69
C MET A 188 -11.22 -25.70 11.53
N PRO A 189 -11.62 -26.58 10.60
CA PRO A 189 -10.82 -27.76 10.28
C PRO A 189 -9.39 -27.40 9.89
N ALA A 190 -8.43 -28.23 10.29
CA ALA A 190 -7.00 -28.02 9.99
C ALA A 190 -6.79 -27.84 8.50
N PHE A 191 -5.99 -26.83 8.12
CA PHE A 191 -5.70 -26.49 6.73
C PHE A 191 -6.95 -26.24 5.87
N LEU A 192 -8.09 -25.92 6.51
CA LEU A 192 -9.38 -25.68 5.86
C LEU A 192 -9.86 -26.86 5.00
N THR A 193 -9.41 -28.08 5.30
CA THR A 193 -9.86 -29.30 4.59
C THR A 193 -11.02 -29.99 5.30
N PRO A 194 -12.05 -30.45 4.57
CA PRO A 194 -13.17 -31.18 5.17
C PRO A 194 -12.76 -32.51 5.86
N LYS A 195 -11.64 -33.12 5.43
CA LYS A 195 -11.11 -34.38 5.98
C LYS A 195 -9.60 -34.30 6.21
N PRO A 196 -9.16 -33.69 7.32
CA PRO A 196 -7.73 -33.60 7.65
C PRO A 196 -7.06 -34.99 7.67
N GLY A 197 -5.90 -35.11 7.02
CA GLY A 197 -5.11 -36.35 6.96
C GLY A 197 -5.52 -37.35 5.87
N LEU A 198 -6.57 -37.06 5.09
CA LEU A 198 -6.99 -37.89 3.95
C LEU A 198 -7.00 -37.13 2.61
N ASN A 199 -7.27 -35.83 2.65
CA ASN A 199 -7.11 -34.92 1.52
C ASN A 199 -5.76 -34.23 1.57
#